data_AF-A0A7X3VTX3-F1
#
_entry.id   AF-A0A7X3VTX3-F1
#
_cell.length_a   1.000
_cell.length_b   1.000
_cell.length_c   1.000
_cell.angle_alpha   90.00
_cell.angle_beta   90.00
_cell.angle_gamma   90.00
#
_symmetry.space_group_name_H-M   'P 1'
#
loop_
_entity.id
_entity.type
_entity.pdbx_description
1 polymer ?
#
loop_
_entity_poly.entity_id
_entity_poly.type
_entity_poly.pdbx_seq_one_letter_code
_entity_poly.pdbx_strand_id
1 'polypeptide(L)'
;MDGFVINEEAIRKMLHCLRKHKPEQATREHAIKWLEILQGGFRKLAIEDPEFAEELEGMLLESEKSENEIQGTDSLGPSNEGQNA
;
A
#
# COMPACT_ATOMS: atom_id res chain seq x y z
N MET A 1 -9.78 -16.50 9.72
CA MET A 1 -9.03 -15.35 9.16
C MET A 1 -7.59 -15.78 9.01
N ASP A 2 -7.16 -16.04 7.77
CA ASP A 2 -5.74 -16.10 7.44
C ASP A 2 -5.26 -14.64 7.38
N GLY A 3 -4.88 -14.09 8.54
CA GLY A 3 -4.53 -12.67 8.65
C GLY A 3 -3.37 -12.25 7.75
N PHE A 4 -3.12 -10.93 7.69
CA PHE A 4 -2.08 -10.26 6.89
C PHE A 4 -0.86 -11.14 6.56
N VAL A 5 -0.67 -11.46 5.28
CA VAL A 5 0.43 -12.33 4.81
C VAL A 5 1.61 -11.49 4.35
N ILE A 6 2.80 -11.78 4.88
CA ILE A 6 4.04 -11.17 4.40
C ILE A 6 4.42 -11.83 3.07
N ASN A 7 4.16 -11.14 1.96
CA ASN A 7 4.53 -11.54 0.61
C ASN A 7 5.43 -10.49 -0.07
N GLU A 8 5.91 -10.77 -1.28
CA GLU A 8 6.80 -9.86 -2.03
C GLU A 8 6.17 -8.51 -2.37
N GLU A 9 4.84 -8.43 -2.43
CA GLU A 9 4.12 -7.18 -2.64
C GLU A 9 4.13 -6.31 -1.39
N ALA A 10 3.83 -6.89 -0.22
CA ALA A 10 3.93 -6.22 1.07
C ALA A 10 5.36 -5.72 1.33
N ILE A 11 6.38 -6.53 0.99
CA ILE A 11 7.78 -6.14 1.08
C ILE A 11 8.08 -4.95 0.16
N ARG A 12 7.57 -4.94 -1.08
CA ARG A 12 7.74 -3.81 -2.01
C ARG A 12 7.10 -2.53 -1.49
N LYS A 13 5.86 -2.59 -0.98
CA LYS A 13 5.15 -1.44 -0.40
C LYS A 13 5.87 -0.91 0.82
N MET A 14 6.32 -1.80 1.71
CA MET A 14 7.11 -1.40 2.88
C MET A 14 8.44 -0.75 2.49
N LEU A 15 9.14 -1.29 1.48
CA LEU A 15 10.35 -0.67 0.95
C LEU A 15 10.08 0.72 0.36
N HIS A 16 8.97 0.91 -0.35
CA HIS A 16 8.56 2.22 -0.85
C HIS A 16 8.36 3.22 0.31
N CYS A 17 7.64 2.81 1.35
CA CYS A 17 7.41 3.61 2.55
C CYS A 17 8.73 3.96 3.26
N LEU A 18 9.62 2.99 3.45
CA LEU A 18 10.93 3.20 4.07
C LEU A 18 11.79 4.16 3.25
N ARG A 19 11.82 4.04 1.91
CA ARG A 19 12.57 5.01 1.06
C ARG A 19 12.07 6.44 1.23
N LYS A 20 10.77 6.63 1.42
CA LYS A 20 10.15 7.96 1.56
C LYS A 20 10.40 8.58 2.93
N HIS A 21 10.38 7.78 4.00
CA HIS A 21 10.35 8.28 5.38
C HIS A 21 11.59 7.97 6.22
N LYS A 22 12.31 6.89 5.91
CA LYS A 22 13.53 6.41 6.62
C LYS A 22 14.50 5.77 5.62
N PRO A 23 15.04 6.54 4.65
CA PRO A 23 15.82 5.99 3.54
C PRO A 23 17.03 5.18 3.99
N GLU A 24 17.63 5.51 5.13
CA GLU A 24 18.74 4.77 5.73
C GLU A 24 18.36 3.36 6.19
N GLN A 25 17.06 3.08 6.36
CA GLN A 25 16.51 1.79 6.75
C GLN A 25 15.83 1.07 5.58
N ALA A 26 15.91 1.58 4.34
CA ALA A 26 15.21 1.03 3.17
C ALA A 26 15.85 -0.25 2.61
N THR A 27 16.08 -1.25 3.47
CA THR A 27 16.59 -2.57 3.12
C THR A 27 15.50 -3.62 3.26
N ARG A 28 15.63 -4.72 2.51
CA ARG A 28 14.66 -5.83 2.55
C ARG A 28 14.52 -6.41 3.97
N GLU A 29 15.63 -6.53 4.70
CA GLU A 29 15.62 -7.02 6.08
C GLU A 29 14.78 -6.12 7.00
N HIS A 30 14.97 -4.80 6.94
CA HIS A 30 14.18 -3.87 7.72
C HIS A 30 12.71 -3.88 7.30
N ALA A 31 12.43 -3.98 6.00
CA ALA A 31 11.07 -4.09 5.50
C ALA A 31 10.35 -5.32 6.08
N ILE A 32 11.00 -6.48 6.08
CA ILE A 32 10.44 -7.70 6.68
C ILE A 32 10.21 -7.51 8.18
N LYS A 33 11.20 -6.98 8.92
CA LYS A 33 11.05 -6.72 10.37
C LYS A 33 9.86 -5.79 10.68
N TRP A 34 9.70 -4.71 9.92
CA TRP A 34 8.56 -3.80 10.09
C TRP A 34 7.22 -4.50 9.79
N LEU A 35 7.17 -5.34 8.76
CA LEU A 35 5.97 -6.12 8.43
C LEU A 35 5.63 -7.17 9.51
N GLU A 36 6.62 -7.83 10.11
CA GLU A 36 6.42 -8.76 11.23
C GLU A 36 5.87 -8.04 12.47
N ILE A 37 6.39 -6.85 12.78
CA ILE A 37 5.89 -6.01 13.88
C ILE A 37 4.43 -5.63 13.64
N LEU A 38 4.12 -5.15 12.43
CA LEU A 38 2.75 -4.81 12.05
C LEU A 38 1.82 -6.02 12.15
N GLN A 39 2.23 -7.16 11.60
CA GLN A 39 1.44 -8.40 11.66
C GLN A 39 1.20 -8.86 13.11
N GLY A 40 2.20 -8.72 13.99
CA GLY A 40 2.06 -8.99 15.42
C GLY A 40 1.08 -8.04 16.11
N GLY A 41 1.11 -6.75 15.75
CA GLY A 41 0.16 -5.74 16.22
C GLY A 41 -1.28 -6.05 15.81
N PHE A 42 -1.49 -6.35 14.52
CA PHE A 42 -2.81 -6.75 13.99
C PHE A 42 -3.36 -7.99 14.67
N ARG A 43 -2.53 -9.01 14.91
CA ARG A 43 -2.96 -10.22 15.62
C ARG A 43 -3.39 -9.94 17.06
N LYS A 44 -2.70 -9.05 17.77
CA LYS A 44 -3.12 -8.64 19.12
C LYS A 44 -4.44 -7.87 19.07
N LEU A 45 -4.57 -6.93 18.13
CA LEU A 45 -5.79 -6.16 17.94
C LEU A 45 -6.99 -7.07 17.64
N ALA A 46 -6.81 -8.07 16.77
CA ALA A 46 -7.87 -9.03 16.44
C ALA A 46 -8.31 -9.91 17.63
N ILE A 47 -7.50 -10.03 18.68
CA ILE A 47 -7.85 -10.74 19.91
C ILE A 47 -8.59 -9.80 20.87
N GLU A 48 -8.14 -8.55 20.99
CA GLU A 48 -8.67 -7.57 21.94
C GLU A 48 -9.96 -6.91 21.45
N ASP A 49 -10.04 -6.61 20.15
CA ASP A 49 -11.15 -5.93 19.48
C ASP A 49 -11.27 -6.41 18.01
N PRO A 50 -11.98 -7.53 17.77
CA PRO A 50 -12.06 -8.14 16.44
C PRO A 50 -12.84 -7.29 15.43
N GLU A 51 -13.85 -6.53 15.86
CA GLU A 51 -14.65 -5.67 14.97
C GLU A 51 -13.79 -4.51 14.45
N PHE A 52 -13.02 -3.87 15.33
CA PHE A 52 -12.10 -2.81 14.92
C PHE A 52 -10.94 -3.34 14.06
N ALA A 53 -10.46 -4.55 14.32
CA ALA A 53 -9.44 -5.18 13.49
C ALA A 53 -9.93 -5.46 12.06
N GLU A 54 -11.19 -5.89 11.90
CA GLU A 54 -11.82 -6.11 10.58
C GLU A 54 -12.02 -4.79 9.82
N GLU A 55 -12.47 -3.72 10.51
CA GLU A 55 -12.60 -2.39 9.91
C GLU A 55 -11.24 -1.83 9.45
N LEU A 56 -10.21 -1.97 10.29
CA LEU A 56 -8.86 -1.52 9.98
C LEU A 56 -8.23 -2.31 8.83
N GLU A 57 -8.46 -3.62 8.76
CA GLU A 57 -8.04 -4.46 7.62
C GLU A 57 -8.72 -3.99 6.33
N GLY A 58 -10.03 -3.71 6.37
CA GLY A 58 -10.78 -3.14 5.24
C GLY A 58 -10.19 -1.81 4.74
N MET A 59 -9.92 -0.86 5.64
CA MET A 59 -9.36 0.44 5.27
C MET A 59 -7.97 0.34 4.61
N LEU A 60 -7.14 -0.61 5.04
CA LEU A 60 -5.83 -0.83 4.45
C LEU A 60 -5.93 -1.45 3.06
N LEU A 61 -6.81 -2.43 2.86
CA LEU A 61 -7.04 -3.07 1.57
C LEU A 61 -7.72 -2.15 0.56
N GLU A 62 -8.61 -1.25 1.01
CA GLU A 62 -9.26 -0.27 0.14
C GLU A 62 -8.33 0.87 -0.29
N SER A 63 -7.38 1.27 0.56
CA SER A 63 -6.36 2.27 0.19
C SER A 63 -5.48 1.80 -0.97
N GLU A 64 -5.34 0.48 -1.18
CA GLU A 64 -4.64 -0.09 -2.34
C GLU A 64 -5.37 0.14 -3.68
N LYS A 65 -6.69 0.36 -3.67
CA LYS A 65 -7.44 0.71 -4.89
C LYS A 65 -7.23 2.17 -5.29
N SER A 66 -7.14 3.10 -4.34
CA SER A 66 -7.02 4.53 -4.66
C SER A 66 -5.64 4.94 -5.21
N GLU A 67 -4.55 4.24 -4.87
CA GLU A 67 -3.23 4.54 -5.47
C GLU A 67 -3.11 4.07 -6.94
N ASN A 68 -3.96 3.14 -7.39
CA ASN A 68 -3.93 2.63 -8.77
C ASN A 68 -4.75 3.47 -9.77
N GLU A 69 -5.62 4.37 -9.31
CA GLU A 69 -6.46 5.22 -10.18
C GLU A 69 -5.82 6.55 -10.58
N ILE A 70 -4.68 6.95 -9.99
CA ILE A 70 -4.04 8.25 -10.27
C ILE A 70 -3.10 8.19 -11.50
N GLN A 71 -2.84 7.02 -12.07
CA GLN A 71 -1.96 6.85 -13.24
C GLN A 71 -2.67 6.66 -14.60
N GLY A 72 -3.96 7.00 -14.68
CA GLY A 72 -4.81 6.70 -15.85
C GLY A 72 -5.29 7.87 -16.72
N THR A 73 -4.85 9.12 -16.51
CA THR A 73 -5.37 10.28 -17.30
C THR A 73 -4.32 11.35 -17.62
N ASP A 74 -3.24 10.97 -18.32
CA ASP A 74 -2.33 11.96 -18.95
C ASP A 74 -2.13 11.69 -20.46
N SER A 75 -3.19 11.25 -21.12
CA SER A 75 -3.24 11.11 -22.59
C SER A 75 -4.45 11.84 -23.18
N LEU A 76 -4.48 13.16 -23.04
CA LEU A 76 -5.11 14.03 -24.02
C LEU A 76 -4.05 15.04 -24.46
N GLY A 77 -3.22 14.61 -25.41
CA GLY A 77 -2.33 15.51 -26.14
C GLY A 77 -3.13 16.66 -26.78
N PRO A 78 -2.50 17.81 -27.05
CA PRO A 78 -3.20 18.94 -27.65
C PRO A 78 -3.80 18.53 -28.99
N SER A 79 -5.13 18.59 -29.11
CA SER A 79 -5.86 18.45 -30.37
C SER A 79 -5.47 19.61 -31.31
N ASN A 80 -4.40 19.41 -32.06
CA ASN A 80 -4.11 20.16 -33.27
C ASN A 80 -4.57 19.33 -34.47
N GLU A 81 -5.85 19.48 -34.84
CA GLU A 81 -6.26 19.27 -36.24
C GLU A 81 -6.97 20.54 -36.70
N GLY A 82 -6.15 21.45 -37.24
CA GLY A 82 -6.63 22.39 -38.24
C GLY A 82 -6.90 21.62 -39.53
N GLN A 83 -8.16 21.56 -39.94
CA GLN A 83 -8.63 21.31 -41.30
C GLN A 83 -9.85 22.22 -41.52
N ASN A 84 -9.70 23.35 -42.21
CA ASN A 84 -9.92 23.53 -43.65
C ASN A 84 -11.35 24.02 -43.97
N ALA A 85 -11.49 25.33 -44.23
CA ALA A 85 -12.34 25.95 -45.25
C ALA A 85 -12.09 27.47 -45.28
#